data_AF-A0A9E3S4K7-F1
#
_entry.id   AF-A0A9E3S4K7-F1
#
_cell.length_a   1.000
_cell.length_b   1.000
_cell.length_c   1.000
_cell.angle_alpha   90.00
_cell.angle_beta   90.00
_cell.angle_gamma   90.00
#
_symmetry.space_group_name_H-M   'P 1'
#
loop_
_entity.id
_entity.type
_entity.pdbx_description
1 polymer ?
#
loop_
_entity_poly.entity_id
_entity_poly.type
_entity_poly.pdbx_seq_one_letter_code
_entity_poly.pdbx_strand_id
1 'polypeptide(L)'
;MKIAGIKRRASAESGFVLPSAIFLVVILAALGGYMVTLSRTSHMSGALDIQGSRAYQAARAGIEWAAWQVVDPLGLQPAPTPCPVSPSTVASPGTVPLAGTLAAFTVVVTCNRTVVMDGATQVAVYQVTSTATSGVPGTVDYVDRQIQGSFSK
;
A
#
# COMPACT_ATOMS: atom_id res chain seq x y z
N MET A 1 13.16 37.57 77.99
CA MET A 1 12.04 37.11 77.14
C MET A 1 12.58 36.08 76.17
N LYS A 2 12.28 34.79 76.36
CA LYS A 2 12.92 33.64 75.66
C LYS A 2 11.99 33.17 74.54
N ILE A 3 12.43 33.24 73.28
CA ILE A 3 11.62 32.81 72.12
C ILE A 3 11.78 31.29 72.00
N ALA A 4 10.68 30.56 72.19
CA ALA A 4 10.64 29.11 72.14
C ALA A 4 10.83 28.61 70.69
N GLY A 5 11.88 27.82 70.45
CA GLY A 5 12.12 27.17 69.17
C GLY A 5 11.10 26.07 68.89
N ILE A 6 10.41 26.18 67.76
CA ILE A 6 9.48 25.17 67.25
C ILE A 6 10.29 23.95 66.80
N LYS A 7 10.26 22.86 67.59
CA LYS A 7 10.77 21.55 67.17
C LYS A 7 9.80 20.96 66.14
N ARG A 8 10.11 21.07 64.85
CA ARG A 8 9.48 20.24 63.82
C ARG A 8 9.98 18.80 63.98
N ARG A 9 9.11 17.90 64.44
CA ARG A 9 9.35 16.46 64.31
C ARG A 9 8.99 16.08 62.88
N ALA A 10 9.98 15.95 62.02
CA ALA A 10 9.82 15.11 60.84
C ALA A 10 9.80 13.67 61.37
N SER A 11 8.60 13.08 61.45
CA SER A 11 8.48 11.64 61.63
C SER A 11 9.01 11.00 60.34
N ALA A 12 10.26 10.56 60.37
CA ALA A 12 10.81 9.68 59.36
C ALA A 12 10.25 8.28 59.63
N GLU A 13 8.98 8.09 59.29
CA GLU A 13 8.36 6.77 59.24
C GLU A 13 8.98 6.04 58.05
N SER A 14 9.89 5.12 58.39
CA SER A 14 10.77 4.41 57.47
C SER A 14 10.26 2.97 57.35
N GLY A 15 10.06 2.49 56.11
CA GLY A 15 10.04 1.05 55.85
C GLY A 15 9.23 0.58 54.65
N PHE A 16 8.04 1.12 54.38
CA PHE A 16 7.10 0.47 53.45
C PHE A 16 6.80 1.22 52.13
N VAL A 17 7.23 2.48 52.01
CA VAL A 17 6.91 3.30 50.83
C VAL A 17 7.83 2.99 49.64
N LEU A 18 9.09 2.60 49.90
CA LEU A 18 10.06 2.37 48.83
C LEU A 18 9.68 1.20 47.90
N PRO A 19 9.31 0.01 48.43
CA PRO A 19 8.96 -1.14 47.58
C PRO A 19 7.66 -0.91 46.79
N SER A 20 6.68 -0.23 47.40
CA SER A 20 5.38 0.08 46.76
C SER A 20 5.51 1.14 45.66
N ALA A 21 6.38 2.14 45.85
CA ALA A 21 6.70 3.13 44.81
C ALA A 21 7.39 2.48 43.60
N ILE A 22 8.35 1.58 43.83
CA ILE A 22 9.03 0.85 42.74
C ILE A 22 8.03 -0.02 41.98
N PHE A 23 7.16 -0.75 42.70
CA PHE A 23 6.13 -1.58 42.07
C PHE A 23 5.20 -0.77 41.17
N LEU A 24 4.74 0.39 41.63
CA LEU A 24 3.91 1.30 40.83
C LEU A 24 4.64 1.81 39.59
N VAL A 25 5.90 2.24 39.71
CA VAL A 25 6.68 2.72 38.56
C VAL A 25 6.89 1.61 37.53
N VAL A 26 7.15 0.38 37.95
CA VAL A 26 7.32 -0.77 37.04
C VAL A 26 6.02 -1.07 36.28
N ILE A 27 4.87 -1.07 36.96
CA ILE A 27 3.57 -1.27 36.30
C ILE A 27 3.27 -0.14 35.31
N LEU A 28 3.45 1.12 35.72
CA LEU A 28 3.22 2.27 34.86
C LEU A 28 4.17 2.25 33.64
N ALA A 29 5.43 1.85 33.83
CA ALA A 29 6.37 1.68 32.74
C ALA A 29 5.96 0.53 31.80
N ALA A 30 5.48 -0.59 32.32
CA ALA A 30 4.98 -1.71 31.52
C ALA A 30 3.73 -1.32 30.70
N LEU A 31 2.77 -0.64 31.33
CA LEU A 31 1.56 -0.14 30.65
C LEU A 31 1.90 0.92 29.60
N GLY A 32 2.79 1.86 29.92
CA GLY A 32 3.26 2.88 28.98
C GLY A 32 4.00 2.26 27.79
N GLY A 33 4.85 1.26 28.04
CA GLY A 33 5.54 0.51 26.99
C GLY A 33 4.55 -0.21 26.04
N TYR A 34 3.51 -0.84 26.60
CA TYR A 34 2.47 -1.50 25.82
C TYR A 34 1.62 -0.51 25.00
N MET A 35 1.29 0.65 25.55
CA MET A 35 0.57 1.68 24.79
C MET A 35 1.38 2.15 23.58
N VAL A 36 2.70 2.32 23.71
CA VAL A 36 3.57 2.75 22.59
C VAL A 36 3.62 1.69 21.48
N THR A 37 3.69 0.40 21.82
CA THR A 37 3.68 -0.66 20.79
C THR A 37 2.35 -0.67 20.04
N LEU A 38 1.23 -0.53 20.75
CA LEU A 38 -0.10 -0.43 20.13
C LEU A 38 -0.22 0.80 19.22
N SER A 39 0.23 1.98 19.66
CA SER A 39 0.22 3.20 18.85
C SER A 39 1.02 3.03 17.55
N ARG A 40 2.21 2.41 17.62
CA ARG A 40 3.03 2.14 16.44
C ARG A 40 2.31 1.24 15.44
N THR A 41 1.65 0.18 15.89
CA THR A 41 0.88 -0.71 15.01
C THR A 41 -0.30 0.01 14.33
N SER A 42 -0.98 0.92 15.05
CA SER A 42 -2.10 1.68 14.49
C SER A 42 -1.69 2.62 13.34
N HIS A 43 -0.51 3.24 13.42
CA HIS A 43 -0.01 4.10 12.35
C HIS A 43 0.40 3.31 11.09
N MET A 44 0.98 2.11 11.28
CA MET A 44 1.40 1.25 10.16
C MET A 44 0.20 0.75 9.35
N SER A 45 -0.88 0.33 10.01
CA SER A 45 -2.09 -0.13 9.33
C SER A 45 -2.72 0.97 8.46
N GLY A 46 -2.74 2.22 8.94
CA GLY A 46 -3.24 3.36 8.16
C GLY A 46 -2.38 3.66 6.94
N ALA A 47 -1.05 3.57 7.07
CA ALA A 47 -0.15 3.74 5.93
C ALA A 47 -0.35 2.67 4.85
N LEU A 48 -0.54 1.41 5.25
CA LEU A 48 -0.79 0.29 4.35
C LEU A 48 -2.11 0.42 3.59
N ASP A 49 -3.17 0.91 4.23
CA ASP A 49 -4.45 1.15 3.56
C ASP A 49 -4.32 2.21 2.44
N ILE A 50 -3.62 3.31 2.74
CA ILE A 50 -3.32 4.34 1.74
C ILE A 50 -2.46 3.78 0.61
N GLN A 51 -1.42 3.01 0.91
CA GLN A 51 -0.60 2.36 -0.11
C GLN A 51 -1.44 1.37 -0.96
N GLY A 52 -2.37 0.65 -0.34
CA GLY A 52 -3.32 -0.22 -1.03
C GLY A 52 -4.21 0.53 -2.02
N SER A 53 -4.68 1.72 -1.65
CA SER A 53 -5.46 2.58 -2.56
C SER A 53 -4.62 3.10 -3.74
N ARG A 54 -3.36 3.46 -3.49
CA ARG A 54 -2.43 3.93 -4.55
C ARG A 54 -2.06 2.81 -5.51
N ALA A 55 -1.81 1.61 -5.00
CA ALA A 55 -1.61 0.42 -5.81
C ALA A 55 -2.81 0.16 -6.73
N TYR A 56 -4.04 0.30 -6.21
CA TYR A 56 -5.25 0.15 -7.02
C TYR A 56 -5.34 1.19 -8.15
N GLN A 57 -5.05 2.46 -7.85
CA GLN A 57 -5.04 3.51 -8.87
C GLN A 57 -3.92 3.30 -9.91
N ALA A 58 -2.75 2.83 -9.49
CA ALA A 58 -1.65 2.48 -10.39
C ALA A 58 -2.03 1.32 -11.32
N ALA A 59 -2.66 0.26 -10.79
CA ALA A 59 -3.14 -0.85 -11.58
C ALA A 59 -4.22 -0.40 -12.58
N ARG A 60 -5.13 0.49 -12.17
CA ARG A 60 -6.16 1.06 -13.05
C ARG A 60 -5.55 1.84 -14.22
N ALA A 61 -4.55 2.68 -13.96
CA ALA A 61 -3.84 3.38 -15.01
C ALA A 61 -3.20 2.42 -16.03
N GLY A 62 -2.67 1.29 -15.58
CA GLY A 62 -2.15 0.23 -16.46
C GLY A 62 -3.22 -0.40 -17.37
N ILE A 63 -4.44 -0.63 -16.86
CA ILE A 63 -5.56 -1.10 -17.68
C ILE A 63 -5.98 -0.04 -18.69
N GLU A 64 -6.11 1.21 -18.27
CA GLU A 64 -6.53 2.31 -19.17
C GLU A 64 -5.52 2.50 -20.32
N TRP A 65 -4.23 2.41 -20.03
CA TRP A 65 -3.17 2.40 -21.05
C TRP A 65 -3.33 1.23 -22.03
N ALA A 66 -3.52 0.01 -21.53
CA ALA A 66 -3.66 -1.17 -22.41
C ALA A 66 -4.98 -1.16 -23.20
N ALA A 67 -6.06 -0.65 -22.61
CA ALA A 67 -7.34 -0.46 -23.31
C ALA A 67 -7.17 0.51 -24.49
N TRP A 68 -6.44 1.61 -24.30
CA TRP A 68 -6.17 2.56 -25.36
C TRP A 68 -5.38 1.93 -26.52
N GLN A 69 -4.39 1.08 -26.20
CA GLN A 69 -3.61 0.34 -27.21
C GLN A 69 -4.45 -0.67 -27.99
N VAL A 70 -5.39 -1.34 -27.33
CA VAL A 70 -6.23 -2.40 -27.93
C VAL A 70 -7.38 -1.82 -28.75
N VAL A 71 -8.09 -0.83 -28.20
CA VAL A 71 -9.22 -0.17 -28.87
C VAL A 71 -8.73 0.59 -30.10
N ASP A 72 -7.50 1.13 -30.04
CA ASP A 72 -6.86 1.90 -31.12
C ASP A 72 -7.84 2.90 -31.75
N PRO A 73 -8.22 3.97 -31.02
CA PRO A 73 -9.23 4.93 -31.49
C PRO A 73 -8.79 5.70 -32.75
N LEU A 74 -7.50 5.66 -33.08
CA LEU A 74 -6.94 6.32 -34.25
C LEU A 74 -6.90 5.39 -35.48
N GLY A 75 -7.17 4.09 -35.31
CA GLY A 75 -7.21 3.11 -36.39
C GLY A 75 -5.87 2.95 -37.11
N LEU A 76 -4.77 3.16 -36.40
CA LEU A 76 -3.41 3.12 -36.96
C LEU A 76 -2.87 1.68 -37.07
N GLN A 77 -3.46 0.73 -36.34
CA GLN A 77 -3.07 -0.69 -36.35
C GLN A 77 -4.02 -1.56 -37.19
N PRO A 78 -3.49 -2.65 -37.77
CA PRO A 78 -4.29 -3.63 -38.50
C PRO A 78 -5.32 -4.29 -37.57
N ALA A 79 -6.54 -4.47 -38.06
CA ALA A 79 -7.60 -5.17 -37.36
C ALA A 79 -7.49 -6.69 -37.60
N PRO A 80 -7.57 -7.54 -36.56
CA PRO A 80 -7.64 -7.18 -35.14
C PRO A 80 -6.29 -6.70 -34.58
N THR A 81 -6.34 -5.66 -33.74
CA THR A 81 -5.18 -5.03 -33.12
C THR A 81 -4.32 -6.06 -32.36
N PRO A 82 -2.99 -6.12 -32.52
CA PRO A 82 -2.16 -6.98 -31.68
C PRO A 82 -2.13 -6.49 -30.23
N CYS A 83 -1.99 -7.41 -29.27
CA CYS A 83 -1.65 -7.03 -27.91
C CYS A 83 -0.32 -6.26 -27.89
N PRO A 84 -0.15 -5.24 -27.04
CA PRO A 84 1.18 -4.68 -26.78
C PRO A 84 2.10 -5.75 -26.19
N VAL A 85 3.42 -5.52 -26.28
CA VAL A 85 4.44 -6.43 -25.73
C VAL A 85 4.05 -6.86 -24.31
N SER A 86 3.96 -8.16 -24.05
CA SER A 86 3.45 -8.71 -22.80
C SER A 86 4.47 -9.69 -22.21
N PRO A 87 4.87 -9.55 -20.93
CA PRO A 87 4.46 -8.49 -19.99
C PRO A 87 5.09 -7.13 -20.33
N SER A 88 4.28 -6.08 -20.40
CA SER A 88 4.77 -4.70 -20.46
C SER A 88 4.86 -4.14 -19.05
N THR A 89 6.02 -3.62 -18.68
CA THR A 89 6.14 -2.77 -17.49
C THR A 89 5.88 -1.33 -17.89
N VAL A 90 5.21 -0.55 -17.04
CA VAL A 90 4.93 0.89 -17.29
C VAL A 90 6.21 1.76 -17.27
N ALA A 91 7.38 1.14 -17.12
CA ALA A 91 8.71 1.72 -17.27
C ALA A 91 9.41 1.36 -18.61
N SER A 92 8.78 0.58 -19.50
CA SER A 92 9.35 0.25 -20.81
C SER A 92 9.28 1.45 -21.78
N PRO A 93 10.17 1.55 -22.78
CA PRO A 93 10.08 2.60 -23.79
C PRO A 93 8.72 2.50 -24.50
N GLY A 94 7.88 3.54 -24.37
CA GLY A 94 6.51 3.60 -24.93
C GLY A 94 5.37 3.60 -23.91
N THR A 95 5.66 3.48 -22.61
CA THR A 95 4.67 3.65 -21.52
C THR A 95 4.84 5.00 -20.81
N VAL A 96 3.73 5.63 -20.43
CA VAL A 96 3.76 6.88 -19.64
C VAL A 96 4.17 6.53 -18.21
N PRO A 97 5.31 7.03 -17.70
CA PRO A 97 5.74 6.73 -16.33
C PRO A 97 4.72 7.26 -15.34
N LEU A 98 4.43 6.49 -14.29
CA LEU A 98 3.61 6.98 -13.19
C LEU A 98 4.34 8.10 -12.46
N ALA A 99 3.64 9.19 -12.17
CA ALA A 99 4.21 10.37 -11.53
C ALA A 99 3.74 10.54 -10.09
N GLY A 100 4.46 11.37 -9.33
CA GLY A 100 4.10 11.75 -7.96
C GLY A 100 4.06 10.56 -7.01
N THR A 101 2.96 10.39 -6.29
CA THR A 101 2.80 9.37 -5.24
C THR A 101 2.67 7.94 -5.78
N LEU A 102 2.50 7.77 -7.09
CA LEU A 102 2.41 6.47 -7.75
C LEU A 102 3.75 6.05 -8.40
N ALA A 103 4.77 6.92 -8.42
CA ALA A 103 6.07 6.64 -9.03
C ALA A 103 6.83 5.49 -8.37
N ALA A 104 6.51 5.17 -7.11
CA ALA A 104 7.10 4.04 -6.39
C ALA A 104 6.50 2.67 -6.79
N PHE A 105 5.40 2.65 -7.56
CA PHE A 105 4.72 1.41 -7.94
C PHE A 105 5.22 0.91 -9.29
N THR A 106 5.54 -0.37 -9.34
CA THR A 106 5.82 -1.08 -10.58
C THR A 106 4.54 -1.72 -11.09
N VAL A 107 4.05 -1.24 -12.23
CA VAL A 107 2.86 -1.79 -12.88
C VAL A 107 3.28 -2.71 -14.02
N VAL A 108 2.81 -3.94 -13.96
CA VAL A 108 3.00 -4.99 -14.97
C VAL A 108 1.65 -5.25 -15.63
N VAL A 109 1.58 -5.06 -16.94
CA VAL A 109 0.39 -5.34 -17.73
C VAL A 109 0.64 -6.55 -18.63
N THR A 110 -0.32 -7.47 -18.63
CA THR A 110 -0.33 -8.65 -19.48
C THR A 110 -1.59 -8.63 -20.32
N CYS A 111 -1.44 -8.87 -21.63
CA CYS A 111 -2.55 -8.90 -22.57
C CYS A 111 -2.57 -10.27 -23.26
N ASN A 112 -3.72 -10.94 -23.20
CA ASN A 112 -3.99 -12.14 -23.97
C ASN A 112 -5.10 -11.84 -24.98
N ARG A 113 -4.86 -12.16 -26.25
CA ARG A 113 -5.82 -11.94 -27.34
C ARG A 113 -6.30 -13.26 -27.90
N THR A 114 -7.61 -13.44 -27.89
CA THR A 114 -8.29 -14.55 -28.55
C THR A 114 -9.11 -14.00 -29.70
N VAL A 115 -8.98 -14.58 -30.88
CA VAL A 115 -9.73 -14.15 -32.06
C VAL A 115 -10.74 -15.24 -32.42
N VAL A 116 -12.00 -14.84 -32.54
CA VAL A 116 -13.14 -15.73 -32.79
C VAL A 116 -13.86 -15.27 -34.04
N MET A 117 -14.37 -16.23 -34.82
CA MET A 117 -15.23 -15.92 -35.97
C MET A 117 -16.68 -15.92 -35.51
N ASP A 118 -17.35 -14.79 -35.63
CA ASP A 118 -18.80 -14.67 -35.48
C ASP A 118 -19.42 -14.57 -36.88
N GLY A 119 -19.74 -15.75 -37.45
CA GLY A 119 -20.12 -15.88 -38.85
C GLY A 119 -18.98 -15.50 -39.80
N ALA A 120 -19.17 -14.42 -40.57
CA ALA A 120 -18.15 -13.87 -41.48
C ALA A 120 -17.29 -12.76 -40.85
N THR A 121 -17.61 -12.33 -39.62
CA THR A 121 -16.92 -11.24 -38.92
C THR A 121 -15.90 -11.81 -37.96
N GLN A 122 -14.70 -11.23 -37.93
CA GLN A 122 -13.67 -11.58 -36.96
C GLN A 122 -13.79 -10.68 -35.73
N VAL A 123 -14.06 -11.28 -34.57
CA VAL A 123 -14.16 -10.59 -33.27
C VAL A 123 -12.92 -10.95 -32.44
N ALA A 124 -12.20 -9.95 -31.97
CA ALA A 124 -11.07 -10.14 -31.07
C ALA A 124 -11.46 -9.81 -29.64
N VAL A 125 -11.27 -10.77 -28.74
CA VAL A 125 -11.43 -10.64 -27.30
C VAL A 125 -10.06 -10.49 -26.67
N TYR A 126 -9.88 -9.43 -25.90
CA TYR A 126 -8.64 -9.08 -25.22
C TYR A 126 -8.87 -9.20 -23.73
N GLN A 127 -8.12 -10.07 -23.07
CA GLN A 127 -8.06 -10.15 -21.62
C GLN A 127 -6.81 -9.41 -21.16
N VAL A 128 -7.01 -8.32 -20.43
CA VAL A 128 -5.95 -7.46 -19.92
C VAL A 128 -5.90 -7.61 -18.41
N THR A 129 -4.73 -7.92 -17.89
CA THR A 129 -4.46 -7.99 -16.46
C THR A 129 -3.38 -6.99 -16.12
N SER A 130 -3.65 -6.10 -15.17
CA SER A 130 -2.72 -5.09 -14.67
C SER A 130 -2.45 -5.34 -13.19
N THR A 131 -1.18 -5.48 -12.84
CA THR A 131 -0.71 -5.77 -11.49
C THR A 131 0.23 -4.66 -11.04
N ALA A 132 -0.11 -3.96 -9.96
CA ALA A 132 0.69 -2.90 -9.39
C ALA A 132 1.31 -3.35 -8.06
N THR A 133 2.63 -3.34 -8.01
CA THR A 133 3.42 -3.80 -6.86
C THR A 133 4.27 -2.66 -6.30
N SER A 134 4.42 -2.64 -4.97
CA SER A 134 5.36 -1.78 -4.26
C SER A 134 6.00 -2.58 -3.12
N GLY A 135 7.31 -2.38 -2.93
CA GLY A 135 8.09 -3.10 -1.92
C GLY A 135 8.55 -4.48 -2.39
N VAL A 136 9.05 -5.27 -1.43
CA VAL A 136 9.63 -6.60 -1.68
C VAL A 136 8.74 -7.66 -1.01
N PRO A 137 8.35 -8.74 -1.72
CA PRO A 137 7.56 -9.81 -1.12
C PRO A 137 8.16 -10.31 0.19
N GLY A 138 7.33 -10.38 1.24
CA GLY A 138 7.75 -10.81 2.58
C GLY A 138 8.14 -9.67 3.53
N THR A 139 8.18 -8.42 3.08
CA THR A 139 8.30 -7.26 3.97
C THR A 139 6.93 -6.76 4.43
N VAL A 140 6.90 -6.04 5.55
CA VAL A 140 5.67 -5.43 6.10
C VAL A 140 5.09 -4.34 5.18
N ASP A 141 5.94 -3.72 4.36
CA ASP A 141 5.56 -2.65 3.43
C ASP A 141 5.19 -3.16 2.02
N TYR A 142 5.10 -4.48 1.84
CA TYR A 142 4.74 -5.07 0.56
C TYR A 142 3.25 -4.91 0.28
N VAL A 143 2.93 -4.30 -0.86
CA VAL A 143 1.56 -4.11 -1.34
C VAL A 143 1.48 -4.52 -2.80
N ASP A 144 0.49 -5.34 -3.11
CA ASP A 144 0.14 -5.74 -4.47
C ASP A 144 -1.37 -5.56 -4.71
N ARG A 145 -1.73 -5.01 -5.87
CA ARG A 145 -3.11 -4.93 -6.36
C ARG A 145 -3.16 -5.34 -7.82
N GLN A 146 -4.05 -6.29 -8.10
CA GLN A 146 -4.32 -6.77 -9.46
C GLN A 146 -5.74 -6.40 -9.88
N ILE A 147 -5.88 -5.90 -11.11
CA ILE A 147 -7.16 -5.64 -11.77
C ILE A 147 -7.16 -6.38 -13.11
N GLN A 148 -8.29 -6.94 -13.49
CA GLN A 148 -8.47 -7.60 -14.78
C GLN A 148 -9.68 -7.01 -15.50
N GLY A 149 -9.58 -6.90 -16.82
CA GLY A 149 -10.63 -6.41 -17.69
C GLY A 149 -10.63 -7.17 -19.02
N SER A 150 -11.79 -7.27 -19.64
CA SER A 150 -11.94 -7.85 -20.97
C SER A 150 -12.53 -6.83 -21.93
N PHE A 151 -11.94 -6.73 -23.12
CA PHE A 151 -12.38 -5.84 -24.19
C PHE A 151 -12.68 -6.66 -25.44
N SER A 152 -13.72 -6.31 -26.18
CA SER A 152 -14.04 -6.94 -27.47
C SER A 152 -14.03 -5.88 -28.57
N LYS A 153 -13.39 -6.19 -29.70
CA LYS A 153 -13.37 -5.36 -30.91
C LYS A 153 -13.62 -6.21 -32.14
#